data_AF-A0A0C2D7H8-F1
#
_entry.id   AF-A0A0C2D7H8-F1
#
_cell.length_a   1.000
_cell.length_b   1.000
_cell.length_c   1.000
_cell.angle_alpha   90.00
_cell.angle_beta   90.00
_cell.angle_gamma   90.00
#
_symmetry.space_group_name_H-M   'P 1'
#
loop_
_entity.id
_entity.type
_entity.pdbx_description
1 polymer ?
#
loop_
_entity_poly.entity_id
_entity_poly.type
_entity_poly.pdbx_seq_one_letter_code
_entity_poly.pdbx_strand_id
1 'polypeptide(L)'
;MVETEMMNAEELDASASWFVSLAASLLGTTSENYIQHKGICIEMIHLLVSCTSKVAYNSGAVGLWNSLYTLSRVYPENTDYRNRKLSRPLHEWVPLREWARLYRLEDVKMAWNVPNEKGKAVIQELLKKFFFPVMDMVRTTHVDRETMKKSFTIMSAVLTGGATCFSLPPSPLFQCPNSMLPWFNANIPNSAVFKLDMRHPSGKNVREMLADLIEETINRAETSERDLSQVLVTICSMLHYLIHTNYIDSSELASAVETQSEIFTYMTDPVHKMYPIYVYESMAYVCHMVRAAAQTELFLVFAEYTLAREAVLDNLIAALTSENTNKAKIRGALNVISKSKLAVSSSTPARIKLWRSLLEMKDVDVPSILEVYEEIGTQIGQMQKPALKHHKCKTLTEFCEKMFTKLQKAGEWSKFKSQNSIELTRKMQEQKRKNNKKAILLGNTIFCEIIDEIVWMHKGRRIDLAYFR
;
A
#
# COMPACT_ATOMS: atom_id res chain seq x y z
N MET A 1 8.97 12.69 41.80
CA MET A 1 7.64 13.33 41.93
C MET A 1 7.39 14.29 40.77
N VAL A 2 8.19 15.35 40.61
CA VAL A 2 8.05 16.32 39.49
C VAL A 2 8.25 15.69 38.10
N GLU A 3 9.25 14.83 37.92
CA GLU A 3 9.46 14.12 36.62
C GLU A 3 8.27 13.22 36.25
N THR A 4 7.71 12.52 37.24
CA THR A 4 6.57 11.62 37.05
C THR A 4 5.28 12.39 36.75
N GLU A 5 5.10 13.57 37.35
CA GLU A 5 3.99 14.47 37.03
C GLU A 5 4.08 15.02 35.60
N MET A 6 5.27 15.43 35.14
CA MET A 6 5.44 15.92 33.77
C MET A 6 5.27 14.83 32.71
N MET A 7 5.74 13.60 32.98
CA MET A 7 5.54 12.48 32.04
C MET A 7 4.06 12.09 31.89
N ASN A 8 3.27 12.27 32.94
CA ASN A 8 1.85 11.95 32.95
C ASN A 8 0.97 13.11 32.44
N ALA A 9 1.55 14.29 32.18
CA ALA A 9 0.81 15.43 31.67
C ALA A 9 0.27 15.16 30.26
N GLU A 10 -1.02 15.43 30.04
CA GLU A 10 -1.64 15.33 28.72
C GLU A 10 -1.20 16.49 27.82
N GLU A 11 -1.15 17.69 28.39
CA GLU A 11 -0.68 18.91 27.74
C GLU A 11 0.70 19.32 28.25
N LEU A 12 1.55 19.73 27.32
CA LEU A 12 2.87 20.25 27.61
C LEU A 12 2.83 21.77 27.52
N ASP A 13 3.57 22.44 28.40
CA ASP A 13 3.79 23.87 28.23
C ASP A 13 4.61 24.17 26.95
N ALA A 14 4.69 25.45 26.60
CA ALA A 14 5.37 25.89 25.37
C ALA A 14 6.87 25.53 25.37
N SER A 15 7.53 25.58 26.53
CA SER A 15 8.95 25.28 26.66
C SER A 15 9.21 23.79 26.46
N ALA A 16 8.46 22.93 27.15
CA ALA A 16 8.53 21.48 27.02
C ALA A 16 8.18 21.04 25.60
N SER A 17 7.15 21.63 24.97
CA SER A 17 6.78 21.37 23.58
C SER A 17 7.91 21.73 22.60
N TRP A 18 8.62 22.83 22.84
CA TRP A 18 9.78 23.23 22.05
C TRP A 18 10.93 22.22 22.19
N PHE A 19 11.27 21.79 23.40
CA PHE A 19 12.31 20.79 23.63
C PHE A 19 11.96 19.42 23.02
N VAL A 20 10.70 19.01 23.08
CA VAL A 20 10.21 17.80 22.40
C VAL A 20 10.41 17.89 20.89
N SER A 21 10.10 19.04 20.29
CA SER A 21 10.26 19.27 18.84
C SER A 21 11.74 19.29 18.45
N LEU A 22 12.60 19.90 19.27
CA LEU A 22 14.05 19.88 19.09
C LEU A 22 14.59 18.45 19.18
N ALA A 23 14.14 17.66 20.15
CA ALA A 23 14.53 16.26 20.31
C ALA A 23 14.14 15.42 19.08
N ALA A 24 12.92 15.60 18.55
CA ALA A 24 12.48 14.93 17.32
C ALA A 24 13.40 15.25 16.13
N SER A 25 13.80 16.52 16.00
CA SER A 25 14.69 16.99 14.94
C SER A 25 16.10 16.42 15.07
N LEU A 26 16.63 16.31 16.29
CA LEU A 26 17.94 15.72 16.56
C LEU A 26 17.99 14.21 16.27
N LEU A 27 16.85 13.53 16.41
CA LEU A 27 16.69 12.13 16.00
C LEU A 27 16.58 11.99 14.46
N GLY A 28 16.46 13.08 13.70
CA GLY A 28 16.61 13.07 12.23
C GLY A 28 18.08 13.02 11.78
N THR A 29 18.88 12.08 12.29
CA THR A 29 20.34 12.03 12.08
C THR A 29 20.79 10.81 11.25
N THR A 30 22.07 10.77 10.88
CA THR A 30 22.65 9.70 10.04
C THR A 30 22.80 8.38 10.79
N SER A 31 22.91 7.28 10.05
CA SER A 31 23.16 5.93 10.61
C SER A 31 24.42 5.88 11.49
N GLU A 32 25.48 6.58 11.11
CA GLU A 32 26.74 6.64 11.86
C GLU A 32 26.56 7.32 13.23
N ASN A 33 25.84 8.45 13.26
CA ASN A 33 25.53 9.15 14.50
C ASN A 33 24.68 8.29 15.43
N TYR A 34 23.71 7.57 14.87
CA TYR A 34 22.91 6.60 15.63
C TYR A 34 23.75 5.49 16.25
N ILE A 35 24.73 4.96 15.52
CA ILE A 35 25.62 3.91 16.02
C ILE A 35 26.55 4.47 17.11
N GLN A 36 27.13 5.65 16.90
CA GLN A 36 28.09 6.27 17.81
C GLN A 36 27.43 6.75 19.12
N HIS A 37 26.23 7.33 19.04
CA HIS A 37 25.53 7.94 20.17
C HIS A 37 24.30 7.16 20.61
N LYS A 38 24.26 5.85 20.33
CA LYS A 38 23.08 5.00 20.53
C LYS A 38 22.42 5.12 21.89
N GLY A 39 23.21 5.26 22.97
CA GLY A 39 22.69 5.33 24.33
C GLY A 39 21.77 6.54 24.53
N ILE A 40 22.26 7.72 24.13
CA ILE A 40 21.51 8.97 24.23
C ILE A 40 20.29 8.93 23.32
N CYS A 41 20.43 8.47 22.07
CA CYS A 41 19.30 8.37 21.14
C CYS A 41 18.18 7.46 21.68
N ILE A 42 18.55 6.27 22.19
CA ILE A 42 17.59 5.31 22.75
C ILE A 42 16.93 5.85 24.02
N GLU A 43 17.67 6.56 24.86
CA GLU A 43 17.15 7.17 26.08
C GLU A 43 16.18 8.32 25.77
N MET A 44 16.52 9.19 24.82
CA MET A 44 15.64 10.26 24.34
C MET A 44 14.34 9.69 23.77
N ILE A 45 14.43 8.69 22.90
CA ILE A 45 13.25 8.00 22.36
C ILE A 45 12.41 7.43 23.50
N HIS A 46 13.05 6.74 24.46
CA HIS A 46 12.37 6.14 25.59
C HIS A 46 11.60 7.15 26.43
N LEU A 47 12.22 8.29 26.74
CA LEU A 47 11.56 9.38 27.47
C LEU A 47 10.32 9.86 26.70
N LEU A 48 10.48 10.19 25.42
CA LEU A 48 9.40 10.74 24.58
C LEU A 48 8.23 9.76 24.42
N VAL A 49 8.49 8.49 24.11
CA VAL A 49 7.43 7.48 23.96
C VAL A 49 6.81 7.09 25.29
N SER A 50 7.45 7.36 26.43
CA SER A 50 6.86 7.07 27.74
C SER A 50 5.84 8.11 28.17
N CYS A 51 5.93 9.36 27.68
CA CYS A 51 5.00 10.43 28.01
C CYS A 51 3.54 10.14 27.58
N THR A 52 2.58 10.65 28.35
CA THR A 52 1.14 10.62 28.03
C THR A 52 0.80 11.60 26.91
N SER A 53 1.47 12.76 26.87
CA SER A 53 1.22 13.79 25.86
C SER A 53 1.42 13.28 24.43
N LYS A 54 0.42 13.55 23.58
CA LYS A 54 0.43 13.21 22.16
C LYS A 54 1.60 13.82 21.41
N VAL A 55 1.99 15.04 21.75
CA VAL A 55 3.11 15.73 21.09
C VAL A 55 4.42 15.00 21.39
N ALA A 56 4.63 14.58 22.64
CA ALA A 56 5.82 13.85 23.06
C ALA A 56 5.91 12.45 22.44
N TYR A 57 4.89 11.59 22.61
CA TYR A 57 5.01 10.23 22.09
C TYR A 57 5.02 10.18 20.57
N ASN A 58 4.34 11.11 19.87
CA ASN A 58 4.46 11.21 18.41
C ASN A 58 5.89 11.59 17.99
N SER A 59 6.52 12.51 18.71
CA SER A 59 7.92 12.89 18.47
C SER A 59 8.88 11.73 18.72
N GLY A 60 8.63 10.95 19.77
CA GLY A 60 9.37 9.70 20.03
C GLY A 60 9.16 8.66 18.94
N ALA A 61 7.93 8.51 18.43
CA ALA A 61 7.62 7.63 17.31
C ALA A 61 8.32 8.09 16.02
N VAL A 62 8.36 9.39 15.72
CA VAL A 62 9.15 9.93 14.60
C VAL A 62 10.65 9.62 14.78
N GLY A 63 11.16 9.72 16.00
CA GLY A 63 12.52 9.30 16.33
C GLY A 63 12.78 7.81 16.03
N LEU A 64 11.86 6.92 16.40
CA LEU A 64 11.92 5.49 16.05
C LEU A 64 11.90 5.28 14.55
N TRP A 65 11.01 5.99 13.84
CA TRP A 65 10.92 5.93 12.38
C TRP A 65 12.24 6.32 11.74
N ASN A 66 12.79 7.48 12.08
CA ASN A 66 14.07 7.99 11.56
C ASN A 66 15.23 7.03 11.86
N SER A 67 15.28 6.49 13.07
CA SER A 67 16.30 5.52 13.48
C SER A 67 16.27 4.29 12.58
N LEU A 68 15.10 3.68 12.43
CA LEU A 68 14.96 2.45 11.65
C LEU A 68 15.15 2.73 10.16
N TYR A 69 14.62 3.84 9.65
CA TYR A 69 14.75 4.24 8.25
C TYR A 69 16.22 4.38 7.84
N THR A 70 17.00 5.12 8.61
CA THR A 70 18.42 5.37 8.31
C THR A 70 19.31 4.14 8.56
N LEU A 71 19.01 3.32 9.56
CA LEU A 71 19.81 2.13 9.84
C LEU A 71 19.53 0.96 8.89
N SER A 72 18.34 0.90 8.28
CA SER A 72 17.88 -0.27 7.51
C SER A 72 17.88 -0.11 5.99
N ARG A 73 18.19 1.09 5.47
CA ARG A 73 18.12 1.40 4.03
C ARG A 73 19.48 1.73 3.42
N VAL A 74 19.58 1.43 2.12
CA VAL A 74 20.69 1.89 1.28
C VAL A 74 20.33 3.25 0.69
N TYR A 75 21.11 4.27 1.00
CA TYR A 75 20.86 5.64 0.52
C TYR A 75 22.17 6.39 0.33
N PRO A 76 22.22 7.43 -0.53
CA PRO A 76 23.41 8.24 -0.71
C PRO A 76 23.68 9.09 0.55
N GLU A 77 24.86 8.94 1.15
CA GLU A 77 25.28 9.68 2.34
C GLU A 77 26.53 10.48 2.01
N ASN A 78 26.33 11.73 1.60
CA ASN A 78 27.42 12.59 1.15
C ASN A 78 27.97 13.51 2.25
N THR A 79 27.42 13.47 3.47
CA THR A 79 27.80 14.43 4.52
C THR A 79 29.27 14.26 4.90
N ASP A 80 29.71 13.04 5.18
CA ASP A 80 31.12 12.75 5.50
C ASP A 80 32.03 13.01 4.29
N TYR A 81 31.64 12.60 3.09
CA TYR A 81 32.41 12.87 1.87
C TYR A 81 32.59 14.38 1.60
N ARG A 82 31.52 15.16 1.75
CA ARG A 82 31.55 16.63 1.63
C ARG A 82 32.38 17.25 2.74
N ASN A 83 32.19 16.83 3.99
CA ASN A 83 32.95 17.32 5.13
C ASN A 83 34.44 17.07 4.93
N ARG A 84 34.87 15.86 4.57
CA ARG A 84 36.28 15.55 4.26
C ARG A 84 36.85 16.37 3.12
N LYS A 85 36.03 16.78 2.13
CA LYS A 85 36.47 17.66 1.04
C LYS A 85 36.59 19.10 1.54
N LEU A 86 35.58 19.59 2.27
CA LEU A 86 35.49 20.95 2.80
C LEU A 86 36.47 21.24 3.95
N SER A 87 36.84 20.22 4.72
CA SER A 87 37.80 20.33 5.82
C SER A 87 39.27 20.32 5.37
N ARG A 88 39.54 20.23 4.07
CA ARG A 88 40.91 20.30 3.55
C ARG A 88 41.48 21.71 3.75
N PRO A 89 42.76 21.85 4.11
CA PRO A 89 43.39 23.15 4.15
C PRO A 89 43.31 23.87 2.81
N LEU A 90 43.09 25.18 2.83
CA LEU A 90 42.92 25.99 1.61
C LEU A 90 44.15 25.97 0.68
N HIS A 91 45.33 25.67 1.22
CA HIS A 91 46.54 25.53 0.41
C HIS A 91 46.59 24.22 -0.40
N GLU A 92 45.86 23.18 0.03
CA GLU A 92 45.74 21.91 -0.69
C GLU A 92 44.55 21.90 -1.64
N TRP A 93 43.45 22.57 -1.26
CA TRP A 93 42.22 22.58 -2.04
C TRP A 93 41.45 23.89 -1.87
N VAL A 94 41.12 24.54 -3.00
CA VAL A 94 40.38 25.80 -3.03
C VAL A 94 38.95 25.54 -3.53
N PRO A 95 37.92 25.57 -2.66
CA PRO A 95 36.54 25.25 -3.02
C PRO A 95 35.98 26.12 -4.16
N LEU A 96 36.43 27.39 -4.23
CA LEU A 96 36.01 28.36 -5.25
C LEU A 96 36.27 27.87 -6.67
N ARG A 97 37.31 27.05 -6.88
CA ARG A 97 37.66 26.50 -8.21
C ARG A 97 36.67 25.42 -8.69
N GLU A 98 35.85 24.89 -7.79
CA GLU A 98 34.86 23.85 -8.08
C GLU A 98 33.45 24.43 -8.26
N TRP A 99 33.28 25.75 -8.19
CA TRP A 99 31.99 26.41 -8.37
C TRP A 99 31.44 26.17 -9.78
N ALA A 100 30.16 25.78 -9.83
CA ALA A 100 29.44 25.42 -11.06
C ALA A 100 30.16 24.38 -11.95
N ARG A 101 31.11 23.62 -11.41
CA ARG A 101 31.79 22.58 -12.17
C ARG A 101 30.81 21.48 -12.54
N LEU A 102 30.66 21.26 -13.85
CA LEU A 102 29.92 20.13 -14.38
C LEU A 102 30.79 18.87 -14.28
N TYR A 103 30.21 17.80 -13.73
CA TYR A 103 30.86 16.50 -13.62
C TYR A 103 30.33 15.57 -14.72
N ARG A 104 31.21 14.76 -15.30
CA ARG A 104 30.76 13.60 -16.09
C ARG A 104 30.29 12.53 -15.11
N LEU A 105 29.27 11.76 -15.48
CA LEU A 105 28.70 10.72 -14.60
C LEU A 105 29.76 9.72 -14.10
N GLU A 106 30.74 9.38 -14.94
CA GLU A 106 31.87 8.51 -14.58
C GLU A 106 32.80 9.08 -13.50
N ASP A 107 32.85 10.41 -13.36
CA ASP A 107 33.67 11.10 -12.38
C ASP A 107 32.94 11.29 -11.03
N VAL A 108 31.62 11.03 -10.99
CA VAL A 108 30.79 11.19 -9.80
C VAL A 108 31.02 10.03 -8.84
N LYS A 109 31.67 10.33 -7.71
CA LYS A 109 31.79 9.41 -6.58
C LYS A 109 30.64 9.68 -5.60
N MET A 110 29.77 8.69 -5.43
CA MET A 110 28.69 8.72 -4.44
C MET A 110 29.11 7.90 -3.23
N ALA A 111 29.08 8.51 -2.05
CA ALA A 111 29.17 7.75 -0.80
C ALA A 111 27.80 7.18 -0.48
N TRP A 112 27.76 5.91 -0.09
CA TRP A 112 26.52 5.18 0.19
C TRP A 112 26.52 4.74 1.64
N ASN A 113 25.42 4.99 2.34
CA ASN A 113 25.12 4.23 3.54
C ASN A 113 24.67 2.83 3.12
N VAL A 114 25.34 1.81 3.62
CA VAL A 114 24.93 0.41 3.46
C VAL A 114 24.78 -0.19 4.86
N PRO A 115 23.60 -0.73 5.22
CA PRO A 115 23.39 -1.33 6.53
C PRO A 115 24.45 -2.37 6.89
N ASN A 116 25.07 -2.20 8.06
CA ASN A 116 26.17 -3.05 8.56
C ASN A 116 25.78 -3.78 9.86
N GLU A 117 26.61 -4.69 10.34
CA GLU A 117 26.33 -5.48 11.55
C GLU A 117 26.12 -4.63 12.82
N LYS A 118 26.82 -3.50 12.94
CA LYS A 118 26.62 -2.57 14.06
C LYS A 118 25.24 -1.93 14.01
N GLY A 119 24.81 -1.48 12.83
CA GLY A 119 23.48 -0.93 12.62
C GLY A 119 22.38 -1.96 12.88
N LYS A 120 22.56 -3.21 12.44
CA LYS A 120 21.64 -4.33 12.74
C LYS A 120 21.49 -4.57 14.24
N ALA A 121 22.58 -4.50 14.99
CA ALA A 121 22.53 -4.66 16.44
C ALA A 121 21.70 -3.54 17.11
N VAL A 122 21.86 -2.29 16.66
CA VAL A 122 21.05 -1.16 17.15
C VAL A 122 19.57 -1.34 16.77
N ILE A 123 19.26 -1.75 15.54
CA ILE A 123 17.89 -2.09 15.12
C ILE A 123 17.29 -3.14 16.06
N GLN A 124 18.01 -4.23 16.33
CA GLN A 124 17.52 -5.28 17.21
C GLN A 124 17.28 -4.79 18.63
N GLU A 125 18.13 -3.89 19.14
CA GLU A 125 17.97 -3.25 20.44
C GLU A 125 16.70 -2.37 20.50
N LEU A 126 16.48 -1.54 19.47
CA LEU A 126 15.27 -0.73 19.33
C LEU A 126 14.00 -1.58 19.29
N LEU A 127 13.98 -2.66 18.49
CA LEU A 127 12.82 -3.54 18.38
C LEU A 127 12.50 -4.25 19.69
N LYS A 128 13.53 -4.76 20.39
CA LYS A 128 13.36 -5.41 21.71
C LYS A 128 12.85 -4.45 22.77
N LYS A 129 13.27 -3.18 22.73
CA LYS A 129 12.89 -2.19 23.74
C LYS A 129 11.53 -1.57 23.50
N PHE A 130 11.17 -1.29 22.24
CA PHE A 130 10.01 -0.45 21.93
C PHE A 130 8.90 -1.15 21.16
N PHE A 131 9.23 -2.13 20.33
CA PHE A 131 8.26 -2.69 19.39
C PHE A 131 7.62 -3.98 19.91
N PHE A 132 8.43 -4.99 20.24
CA PHE A 132 7.91 -6.28 20.71
C PHE A 132 7.11 -6.17 22.02
N PRO A 133 7.55 -5.39 23.04
CA PRO A 133 6.74 -5.22 24.26
C PRO A 133 5.37 -4.58 24.00
N VAL A 134 5.31 -3.61 23.09
CA VAL A 134 4.05 -2.94 22.72
C VAL A 134 3.12 -3.90 21.98
N MET A 135 3.66 -4.68 21.04
CA MET A 135 2.90 -5.68 20.30
C MET A 135 2.33 -6.76 21.23
N ASP A 136 3.13 -7.27 22.17
CA ASP A 136 2.70 -8.26 23.14
C ASP A 136 1.61 -7.68 24.06
N MET A 137 1.80 -6.45 24.57
CA MET A 137 0.84 -5.76 25.44
C MET A 137 -0.55 -5.61 24.79
N VAL A 138 -0.62 -5.14 23.53
CA VAL A 138 -1.90 -4.94 22.83
C VAL A 138 -2.60 -6.29 22.56
N ARG A 139 -1.82 -7.37 22.37
CA ARG A 139 -2.37 -8.71 22.15
C ARG A 139 -2.92 -9.32 23.43
N THR A 140 -2.21 -9.22 24.56
CA THR A 140 -2.55 -9.95 25.78
C THR A 140 -3.52 -9.23 26.69
N THR A 141 -3.59 -7.89 26.61
CA THR A 141 -4.28 -7.08 27.61
C THR A 141 -5.36 -6.23 26.95
N HIS A 142 -6.51 -6.09 27.61
CA HIS A 142 -7.52 -5.13 27.19
C HIS A 142 -7.03 -3.71 27.50
N VAL A 143 -6.45 -3.04 26.52
CA VAL A 143 -5.96 -1.66 26.64
C VAL A 143 -7.08 -0.64 26.45
N ASP A 144 -6.96 0.53 27.07
CA ASP A 144 -7.87 1.65 26.82
C ASP A 144 -7.61 2.29 25.44
N ARG A 145 -8.48 3.23 25.05
CA ARG A 145 -8.45 3.86 23.72
C ARG A 145 -7.16 4.63 23.47
N GLU A 146 -6.69 5.40 24.44
CA GLU A 146 -5.52 6.28 24.25
C GLU A 146 -4.23 5.46 24.28
N THR A 147 -4.14 4.46 25.15
CA THR A 147 -3.05 3.47 25.12
C THR A 147 -3.03 2.71 23.79
N MET A 148 -4.19 2.31 23.25
CA MET A 148 -4.27 1.66 21.94
C MET A 148 -3.78 2.58 20.83
N LYS A 149 -4.23 3.83 20.78
CA LYS A 149 -3.76 4.83 19.81
C LYS A 149 -2.25 5.01 19.86
N LYS A 150 -1.70 5.25 21.05
CA LYS A 150 -0.26 5.40 21.28
C LYS A 150 0.52 4.16 20.81
N SER A 151 0.02 2.97 21.14
CA SER A 151 0.62 1.70 20.73
C SER A 151 0.65 1.55 19.20
N PHE A 152 -0.46 1.84 18.52
CA PHE A 152 -0.53 1.79 17.06
C PHE A 152 0.31 2.88 16.40
N THR A 153 0.46 4.06 16.99
CA THR A 153 1.41 5.09 16.51
C THR A 153 2.85 4.56 16.54
N ILE A 154 3.26 3.95 17.66
CA ILE A 154 4.61 3.40 17.82
C ILE A 154 4.84 2.24 16.85
N MET A 155 3.89 1.29 16.79
CA MET A 155 3.99 0.15 15.87
C MET A 155 4.02 0.59 14.41
N SER A 156 3.21 1.58 14.03
CA SER A 156 3.21 2.16 12.69
C SER A 156 4.56 2.78 12.37
N ALA A 157 5.10 3.64 13.23
CA ALA A 157 6.40 4.26 13.02
C ALA A 157 7.53 3.24 12.87
N VAL A 158 7.51 2.17 13.66
CA VAL A 158 8.49 1.09 13.55
C VAL A 158 8.34 0.32 12.25
N LEU A 159 7.11 -0.03 11.86
CA LEU A 159 6.83 -0.79 10.64
C LEU A 159 7.21 0.00 9.39
N THR A 160 6.83 1.28 9.31
CA THR A 160 7.05 2.10 8.11
C THR A 160 8.52 2.53 8.00
N GLY A 161 9.16 2.87 9.11
CA GLY A 161 10.59 3.22 9.14
C GLY A 161 11.48 1.99 8.91
N GLY A 162 11.10 0.85 9.48
CA GLY A 162 11.83 -0.42 9.39
C GLY A 162 11.28 -1.40 8.37
N ALA A 163 10.58 -0.97 7.32
CA ALA A 163 9.87 -1.90 6.42
C ALA A 163 10.79 -2.96 5.78
N THR A 164 12.04 -2.61 5.48
CA THR A 164 13.07 -3.53 4.94
C THR A 164 13.63 -4.50 6.00
N CYS A 165 13.30 -4.29 7.28
CA CYS A 165 13.73 -5.14 8.38
C CYS A 165 12.92 -6.43 8.52
N PHE A 166 11.71 -6.47 7.96
CA PHE A 166 10.73 -7.53 8.17
C PHE A 166 10.44 -8.25 6.85
N SER A 167 10.72 -9.54 6.80
CA SER A 167 10.41 -10.36 5.63
C SER A 167 8.90 -10.54 5.45
N LEU A 168 8.44 -10.65 4.20
CA LEU A 168 7.09 -11.11 3.92
C LEU A 168 6.87 -12.53 4.47
N PRO A 169 5.67 -12.83 5.00
CA PRO A 169 5.35 -14.18 5.42
C PRO A 169 5.42 -15.13 4.22
N PRO A 170 5.84 -16.39 4.43
CA PRO A 170 5.79 -17.39 3.38
C PRO A 170 4.34 -17.61 2.96
N SER A 171 4.05 -17.50 1.66
CA SER A 171 2.71 -17.71 1.10
C SER A 171 2.74 -18.88 0.11
N PRO A 172 1.73 -19.78 0.13
CA PRO A 172 1.62 -20.81 -0.89
C PRO A 172 1.44 -20.16 -2.27
N LEU A 173 2.04 -20.76 -3.30
CA LEU A 173 1.90 -20.28 -4.67
C LEU A 173 0.42 -20.34 -5.09
N PHE A 174 -0.16 -19.18 -5.40
CA PHE A 174 -1.51 -19.12 -5.92
C PHE A 174 -1.55 -19.63 -7.37
N GLN A 175 -2.29 -20.72 -7.61
CA GLN A 175 -2.51 -21.23 -8.96
C GLN A 175 -3.64 -20.45 -9.63
N CYS A 176 -3.28 -19.65 -10.64
CA CYS A 176 -4.26 -18.92 -11.44
C CYS A 176 -5.17 -19.90 -12.21
N PRO A 177 -6.50 -19.88 -11.98
CA PRO A 177 -7.43 -20.76 -12.72
C PRO A 177 -7.49 -20.42 -14.22
N ASN A 178 -6.89 -19.28 -14.60
CA ASN A 178 -6.91 -18.74 -15.95
C ASN A 178 -5.58 -18.91 -16.71
N SER A 179 -4.51 -19.40 -16.07
CA SER A 179 -3.19 -19.56 -16.68
C SER A 179 -2.55 -20.91 -16.32
N MET A 180 -1.97 -21.58 -17.32
CA MET A 180 -1.14 -22.78 -17.14
C MET A 180 0.33 -22.44 -16.90
N LEU A 181 0.69 -21.16 -17.09
CA LEU A 181 2.02 -20.65 -16.81
C LEU A 181 2.04 -20.08 -15.40
N PRO A 182 3.14 -20.31 -14.64
CA PRO A 182 3.34 -19.66 -13.36
C PRO A 182 3.27 -18.15 -13.57
N TRP A 183 2.61 -17.47 -12.65
CA TRP A 183 2.61 -16.02 -12.68
C TRP A 183 4.02 -15.55 -12.32
N PHE A 184 4.71 -14.94 -13.28
CA PHE A 184 6.02 -14.38 -13.01
C PHE A 184 5.82 -13.04 -12.32
N ASN A 185 6.20 -12.95 -11.05
CA ASN A 185 6.35 -11.66 -10.41
C ASN A 185 7.64 -11.03 -10.97
N ALA A 186 7.49 -9.96 -11.76
CA ALA A 186 8.61 -9.22 -12.33
C ALA A 186 9.38 -8.37 -11.31
N ASN A 187 9.09 -8.52 -10.00
CA ASN A 187 9.91 -8.02 -8.91
C ASN A 187 11.28 -8.71 -8.95
N ILE A 188 12.11 -8.27 -9.90
CA ILE A 188 13.54 -8.52 -9.97
C ILE A 188 14.08 -8.16 -8.58
N PRO A 189 14.82 -9.04 -7.90
CA PRO A 189 15.43 -8.69 -6.64
C PRO A 189 16.32 -7.47 -6.88
N ASN A 190 15.85 -6.31 -6.44
CA ASN A 190 16.63 -5.09 -6.49
C ASN A 190 17.85 -5.35 -5.61
N SER A 191 19.03 -5.48 -6.23
CA SER A 191 20.29 -5.75 -5.52
C SER A 191 20.68 -4.63 -4.56
N ALA A 192 20.07 -3.44 -4.68
CA ALA A 192 20.21 -2.34 -3.73
C ALA A 192 19.29 -2.46 -2.51
N VAL A 193 18.36 -3.43 -2.49
CA VAL A 193 17.48 -3.65 -1.33
C VAL A 193 18.16 -4.58 -0.35
N PHE A 194 18.69 -3.95 0.70
CA PHE A 194 19.15 -4.63 1.89
C PHE A 194 17.97 -5.35 2.56
N LYS A 195 18.03 -6.68 2.65
CA LYS A 195 17.00 -7.50 3.29
C LYS A 195 17.47 -7.96 4.65
N LEU A 196 16.67 -7.69 5.66
CA LEU A 196 16.81 -8.27 6.99
C LEU A 196 15.58 -9.11 7.29
N ASP A 197 15.75 -10.10 8.14
CA ASP A 197 14.65 -10.94 8.62
C ASP A 197 14.61 -10.90 10.15
N MET A 198 14.20 -9.75 10.68
CA MET A 198 14.02 -9.59 12.12
C MET A 198 12.80 -10.39 12.57
N ARG A 199 13.05 -11.39 13.41
CA ARG A 199 12.03 -12.23 14.02
C ARG A 199 11.66 -11.72 15.40
N HIS A 200 10.41 -11.95 15.79
CA HIS A 200 9.99 -11.79 17.17
C HIS A 200 10.83 -12.73 18.08
N PRO A 201 11.02 -12.42 19.38
CA PRO A 201 11.68 -13.34 20.32
C PRO A 201 11.06 -14.75 20.38
N SER A 202 9.80 -14.91 19.98
CA SER A 202 9.14 -16.22 19.84
C SER A 202 9.52 -16.99 18.56
N GLY A 203 10.33 -16.41 17.67
CA GLY A 203 10.69 -16.96 16.36
C GLY A 203 9.68 -16.72 15.24
N LYS A 204 8.49 -16.17 15.55
CA LYS A 204 7.44 -15.88 14.57
C LYS A 204 7.81 -14.73 13.63
N ASN A 205 7.22 -14.73 12.43
CA ASN A 205 7.32 -13.62 11.49
C ASN A 205 6.58 -12.39 12.04
N VAL A 206 7.24 -11.23 12.02
CA VAL A 206 6.67 -9.99 12.57
C VAL A 206 5.47 -9.49 11.76
N ARG A 207 5.51 -9.58 10.43
CA ARG A 207 4.40 -9.12 9.57
C ARG A 207 3.15 -9.98 9.77
N GLU A 208 3.31 -11.29 9.93
CA GLU A 208 2.23 -12.22 10.26
C GLU A 208 1.61 -11.87 11.62
N MET A 209 2.45 -11.68 12.66
CA MET A 209 1.95 -11.28 13.98
C MET A 209 1.21 -9.94 13.97
N LEU A 210 1.67 -8.97 13.18
CA LEU A 210 0.98 -7.69 13.01
C LEU A 210 -0.34 -7.85 12.25
N ALA A 211 -0.41 -8.73 11.25
CA ALA A 211 -1.65 -9.02 10.53
C ALA A 211 -2.70 -9.63 11.48
N ASP A 212 -2.31 -10.63 12.28
CA ASP A 212 -3.17 -11.24 13.30
C ASP A 212 -3.67 -10.18 14.30
N LEU A 213 -2.76 -9.34 14.80
CA LEU A 213 -3.10 -8.28 15.75
C LEU A 213 -4.07 -7.24 15.16
N ILE A 214 -3.86 -6.86 13.89
CA ILE A 214 -4.72 -5.94 13.17
C ILE A 214 -6.11 -6.56 12.99
N GLU A 215 -6.19 -7.82 12.58
CA GLU A 215 -7.46 -8.54 12.41
C GLU A 215 -8.23 -8.61 13.74
N GLU A 216 -7.56 -9.02 14.83
CA GLU A 216 -8.16 -9.00 16.16
C GLU A 216 -8.67 -7.61 16.57
N THR A 217 -7.90 -6.56 16.26
CA THR A 217 -8.27 -5.18 16.60
C THR A 217 -9.46 -4.69 15.78
N ILE A 218 -9.53 -5.02 14.49
CA ILE A 218 -10.67 -4.70 13.61
C ILE A 218 -11.91 -5.43 14.13
N ASN A 219 -11.82 -6.73 14.44
CA ASN A 219 -12.94 -7.51 14.97
C ASN A 219 -13.46 -6.92 16.30
N ARG A 220 -12.55 -6.53 17.21
CA ARG A 220 -12.92 -5.83 18.45
C ARG A 220 -13.63 -4.50 18.14
N ALA A 221 -13.15 -3.73 17.17
CA ALA A 221 -13.76 -2.46 16.77
C ALA A 221 -15.16 -2.61 16.18
N GLU A 222 -15.44 -3.70 15.45
CA GLU A 222 -16.79 -3.97 14.92
C GLU A 222 -17.80 -4.28 16.03
N THR A 223 -17.36 -4.92 17.11
CA THR A 223 -18.22 -5.31 18.24
C THR A 223 -18.33 -4.28 19.37
N SER A 224 -17.48 -3.26 19.37
CA SER A 224 -17.33 -2.29 20.45
C SER A 224 -18.10 -1.00 20.17
N GLU A 225 -18.79 -0.44 21.17
CA GLU A 225 -19.39 0.90 21.07
C GLU A 225 -18.36 2.04 21.10
N ARG A 226 -17.09 1.75 21.40
CA ARG A 226 -16.01 2.75 21.46
C ARG A 226 -15.56 3.16 20.06
N ASP A 227 -15.46 4.47 19.83
CA ASP A 227 -14.89 5.04 18.61
C ASP A 227 -13.38 4.76 18.50
N LEU A 228 -13.01 3.86 17.58
CA LEU A 228 -11.62 3.51 17.26
C LEU A 228 -11.16 4.05 15.90
N SER A 229 -11.86 5.03 15.33
CA SER A 229 -11.64 5.47 13.94
C SER A 229 -10.20 5.92 13.67
N GLN A 230 -9.53 6.61 14.60
CA GLN A 230 -8.12 7.02 14.43
C GLN A 230 -7.14 5.83 14.41
N VAL A 231 -7.43 4.79 15.21
CA VAL A 231 -6.65 3.54 15.20
C VAL A 231 -6.86 2.85 13.85
N LEU A 232 -8.09 2.79 13.35
CA LEU A 232 -8.42 2.21 12.05
C LEU A 232 -7.75 2.95 10.88
N VAL A 233 -7.65 4.29 10.91
CA VAL A 233 -6.86 5.06 9.91
C VAL A 233 -5.39 4.65 9.96
N THR A 234 -4.82 4.51 11.16
CA THR A 234 -3.42 4.08 11.34
C THR A 234 -3.21 2.66 10.82
N ILE A 235 -4.18 1.76 11.08
CA ILE A 235 -4.19 0.40 10.54
C ILE A 235 -4.21 0.39 9.01
N CYS A 236 -5.00 1.26 8.36
CA CYS A 236 -5.00 1.34 6.90
C CYS A 236 -3.60 1.66 6.36
N SER A 237 -2.93 2.65 6.97
CA SER A 237 -1.54 2.96 6.63
C SER A 237 -0.61 1.78 6.93
N MET A 238 -0.74 1.08 8.05
CA MET A 238 0.08 -0.11 8.33
C MET A 238 -0.14 -1.25 7.33
N LEU A 239 -1.37 -1.48 6.89
CA LEU A 239 -1.71 -2.48 5.87
C LEU A 239 -1.00 -2.19 4.55
N HIS A 240 -0.90 -0.91 4.16
CA HIS A 240 -0.08 -0.50 3.02
C HIS A 240 1.32 -1.09 3.11
N TYR A 241 2.00 -0.88 4.24
CA TYR A 241 3.39 -1.29 4.41
C TYR A 241 3.55 -2.80 4.61
N LEU A 242 2.56 -3.47 5.21
CA LEU A 242 2.56 -4.92 5.34
C LEU A 242 2.46 -5.61 3.98
N ILE A 243 1.62 -5.09 3.08
CA ILE A 243 1.28 -5.71 1.79
C ILE A 243 2.24 -5.28 0.68
N HIS A 244 2.47 -3.97 0.53
CA HIS A 244 3.12 -3.38 -0.65
C HIS A 244 4.63 -3.19 -0.46
N THR A 245 5.09 -2.96 0.77
CA THR A 245 6.51 -2.62 0.98
C THR A 245 7.37 -3.88 1.03
N ASN A 246 7.77 -4.35 -0.15
CA ASN A 246 8.79 -5.37 -0.35
C ASN A 246 10.08 -4.78 -0.99
N TYR A 247 9.96 -3.55 -1.49
CA TYR A 247 10.97 -2.71 -2.15
C TYR A 247 10.69 -1.22 -1.84
N ILE A 248 11.49 -0.30 -2.39
CA ILE A 248 11.34 1.17 -2.25
C ILE A 248 9.85 1.55 -2.30
N ASP A 249 9.39 2.33 -1.33
CA ASP A 249 8.01 2.80 -1.27
C ASP A 249 7.69 3.55 -2.57
N SER A 250 6.69 3.06 -3.30
CA SER A 250 6.28 3.63 -4.59
C SER A 250 5.87 5.10 -4.47
N SER A 251 5.37 5.52 -3.30
CA SER A 251 5.02 6.91 -3.04
C SER A 251 6.26 7.78 -2.84
N GLU A 252 7.27 7.30 -2.10
CA GLU A 252 8.56 7.97 -1.93
C GLU A 252 9.29 8.12 -3.27
N LEU A 253 9.28 7.07 -4.11
CA LEU A 253 9.87 7.12 -5.44
C LEU A 253 9.13 8.11 -6.36
N ALA A 254 7.80 8.11 -6.34
CA ALA A 254 7.01 9.05 -7.12
C ALA A 254 7.29 10.50 -6.71
N SER A 255 7.33 10.78 -5.40
CA SER A 255 7.68 12.09 -4.86
C SER A 255 9.11 12.50 -5.25
N ALA A 256 10.09 11.59 -5.15
CA ALA A 256 11.46 11.87 -5.55
C ALA A 256 11.59 12.18 -7.05
N VAL A 257 10.86 11.45 -7.91
CA VAL A 257 10.81 11.69 -9.37
C VAL A 257 10.13 13.01 -9.70
N GLU A 258 9.05 13.35 -8.99
CA GLU A 258 8.37 14.64 -9.12
C GLU A 258 9.30 15.79 -8.73
N THR A 259 9.92 15.74 -7.55
CA THR A 259 10.90 16.75 -7.11
C THR A 259 12.09 16.84 -8.07
N GLN A 260 12.60 15.71 -8.57
CA GLN A 260 13.66 15.72 -9.59
C GLN A 260 13.20 16.46 -10.86
N SER A 261 11.97 16.20 -11.30
CA SER A 261 11.38 16.83 -12.48
C SER A 261 11.15 18.32 -12.27
N GLU A 262 10.71 18.74 -11.08
CA GLU A 262 10.56 20.14 -10.68
C GLU A 262 11.90 20.87 -10.67
N ILE A 263 12.94 20.27 -10.05
CA ILE A 263 14.31 20.82 -10.02
C ILE A 263 14.84 20.95 -11.45
N PHE A 264 14.66 19.92 -12.28
CA PHE A 264 15.09 19.95 -13.67
C PHE A 264 14.37 21.06 -14.44
N THR A 265 13.05 21.15 -14.32
CA THR A 265 12.23 22.19 -14.95
C THR A 265 12.66 23.59 -14.50
N TYR A 266 12.89 23.80 -13.19
CA TYR A 266 13.39 25.05 -12.63
C TYR A 266 14.78 25.43 -13.18
N MET A 267 15.67 24.46 -13.39
CA MET A 267 17.01 24.71 -13.92
C MET A 267 17.03 24.93 -15.44
N THR A 268 16.04 24.43 -16.19
CA THR A 268 16.03 24.47 -17.66
C THR A 268 15.07 25.49 -18.28
N ASP A 269 14.08 25.99 -17.53
CA ASP A 269 13.08 26.94 -18.03
C ASP A 269 13.10 28.26 -17.20
N PRO A 270 13.53 29.40 -17.77
CA PRO A 270 13.62 30.67 -17.05
C PRO A 270 12.27 31.32 -16.66
N VAL A 271 11.11 30.80 -17.11
CA VAL A 271 9.86 31.58 -17.13
C VAL A 271 8.79 31.16 -16.10
N HIS A 272 8.89 30.01 -15.43
CA HIS A 272 7.82 29.59 -14.50
C HIS A 272 8.10 29.95 -13.03
N LYS A 273 7.97 31.25 -12.71
CA LYS A 273 7.83 31.76 -11.32
C LYS A 273 6.35 31.86 -10.93
N MET A 274 5.65 30.75 -10.74
CA MET A 274 4.46 30.71 -9.88
C MET A 274 4.24 29.28 -9.36
N TYR A 275 4.42 29.10 -8.05
CA TYR A 275 3.89 27.94 -7.32
C TYR A 275 2.68 28.40 -6.50
N PRO A 276 1.52 27.73 -6.59
CA PRO A 276 0.49 27.86 -5.59
C PRO A 276 0.84 27.02 -4.37
N ILE A 277 0.87 27.69 -3.21
CA ILE A 277 0.76 27.07 -1.90
C ILE A 277 -0.62 26.39 -1.81
N TYR A 278 -0.65 25.09 -1.53
CA TYR A 278 -1.86 24.42 -1.07
C TYR A 278 -1.68 23.95 0.37
N VAL A 279 -2.15 24.78 1.29
CA VAL A 279 -2.64 24.34 2.59
C VAL A 279 -4.12 24.06 2.41
N TYR A 280 -4.60 22.89 2.85
CA TYR A 280 -6.03 22.71 3.09
C TYR A 280 -6.29 22.12 4.46
N GLU A 281 -7.02 22.93 5.23
CA GLU A 281 -7.88 22.56 6.35
C GLU A 281 -8.94 21.56 5.90
N SER A 282 -9.33 20.64 6.80
CA SER A 282 -10.73 20.39 7.16
C SER A 282 -10.83 19.28 8.21
N MET A 283 -11.22 19.67 9.43
CA MET A 283 -11.71 18.79 10.49
C MET A 283 -13.21 18.56 10.31
N ALA A 284 -13.58 17.48 9.64
CA ALA A 284 -14.84 16.73 9.81
C ALA A 284 -14.79 15.55 8.83
N TYR A 285 -14.76 14.30 9.33
CA TYR A 285 -15.14 13.04 8.65
C TYR A 285 -14.31 11.81 9.07
N VAL A 286 -14.24 11.47 10.36
CA VAL A 286 -13.38 10.36 10.80
C VAL A 286 -13.85 8.99 10.25
N CYS A 287 -15.16 8.73 10.18
CA CYS A 287 -15.68 7.45 9.65
C CYS A 287 -15.62 7.33 8.11
N HIS A 288 -15.73 8.44 7.36
CA HIS A 288 -15.56 8.41 5.90
C HIS A 288 -14.08 8.31 5.52
N MET A 289 -13.19 8.93 6.29
CA MET A 289 -11.74 8.81 6.09
C MET A 289 -11.24 7.37 6.24
N VAL A 290 -11.73 6.60 7.23
CA VAL A 290 -11.38 5.18 7.37
C VAL A 290 -11.78 4.40 6.13
N ARG A 291 -12.99 4.61 5.61
CA ARG A 291 -13.45 3.92 4.38
C ARG A 291 -12.69 4.37 3.15
N ALA A 292 -12.40 5.65 3.01
CA ALA A 292 -11.65 6.18 1.88
C ALA A 292 -10.19 5.67 1.89
N ALA A 293 -9.54 5.65 3.06
CA ALA A 293 -8.21 5.07 3.24
C ALA A 293 -8.22 3.57 2.92
N ALA A 294 -9.14 2.80 3.52
CA ALA A 294 -9.25 1.37 3.26
C ALA A 294 -9.56 1.04 1.78
N GLN A 295 -10.41 1.83 1.12
CA GLN A 295 -10.68 1.69 -0.32
C GLN A 295 -9.43 1.98 -1.15
N THR A 296 -8.67 3.01 -0.80
CA THR A 296 -7.42 3.37 -1.49
C THR A 296 -6.43 2.22 -1.43
N GLU A 297 -6.19 1.66 -0.24
CA GLU A 297 -5.32 0.49 -0.06
C GLU A 297 -5.85 -0.74 -0.81
N LEU A 298 -7.15 -1.01 -0.73
CA LEU A 298 -7.75 -2.12 -1.48
C LEU A 298 -7.55 -1.97 -3.00
N PHE A 299 -7.61 -0.75 -3.53
CA PHE A 299 -7.37 -0.51 -4.96
C PHE A 299 -5.89 -0.66 -5.34
N LEU A 300 -4.95 -0.34 -4.45
CA LEU A 300 -3.53 -0.66 -4.63
C LEU A 300 -3.31 -2.17 -4.64
N VAL A 301 -3.97 -2.92 -3.74
CA VAL A 301 -3.99 -4.40 -3.77
C VAL A 301 -4.53 -4.91 -5.11
N PHE A 302 -5.60 -4.32 -5.63
CA PHE A 302 -6.17 -4.68 -6.93
C PHE A 302 -5.28 -4.32 -8.13
N ALA A 303 -4.35 -3.38 -7.97
CA ALA A 303 -3.36 -3.03 -8.98
C ALA A 303 -2.16 -4.00 -8.94
N GLU A 304 -1.70 -4.36 -7.74
CA GLU A 304 -0.56 -5.25 -7.55
C GLU A 304 -0.91 -6.74 -7.78
N TYR A 305 -2.06 -7.19 -7.28
CA TYR A 305 -2.47 -8.59 -7.32
C TYR A 305 -3.58 -8.80 -8.36
N THR A 306 -3.22 -9.41 -9.49
CA THR A 306 -4.06 -9.48 -10.70
C THR A 306 -5.39 -10.21 -10.52
N LEU A 307 -5.54 -11.02 -9.46
CA LEU A 307 -6.76 -11.78 -9.16
C LEU A 307 -7.45 -11.36 -7.86
N ALA A 308 -6.88 -10.41 -7.10
CA ALA A 308 -7.46 -9.97 -5.83
C ALA A 308 -8.84 -9.34 -6.01
N ARG A 309 -9.09 -8.70 -7.15
CA ARG A 309 -10.40 -8.13 -7.53
C ARG A 309 -11.53 -9.16 -7.49
N GLU A 310 -11.30 -10.33 -8.09
CA GLU A 310 -12.33 -11.39 -8.13
C GLU A 310 -12.37 -12.18 -6.81
N ALA A 311 -11.28 -12.22 -6.05
CA ALA A 311 -11.21 -12.94 -4.77
C ALA A 311 -12.13 -12.35 -3.70
N VAL A 312 -12.37 -11.03 -3.71
CA VAL A 312 -13.27 -10.37 -2.73
C VAL A 312 -14.74 -10.39 -3.14
N LEU A 313 -15.06 -10.88 -4.34
CA LEU A 313 -16.40 -10.76 -4.93
C LEU A 313 -17.48 -11.39 -4.04
N ASP A 314 -17.19 -12.54 -3.44
CA ASP A 314 -18.16 -13.28 -2.63
C ASP A 314 -18.49 -12.54 -1.33
N ASN A 315 -17.50 -11.87 -0.73
CA ASN A 315 -17.69 -11.02 0.44
C ASN A 315 -18.49 -9.76 0.09
N LEU A 316 -18.26 -9.17 -1.09
CA LEU A 316 -19.02 -8.03 -1.58
C LEU A 316 -20.48 -8.42 -1.83
N ILE A 317 -20.73 -9.57 -2.47
CA ILE A 317 -22.08 -10.08 -2.71
C ILE A 317 -22.81 -10.32 -1.39
N ALA A 318 -22.16 -10.98 -0.42
CA ALA A 318 -22.75 -11.21 0.89
C ALA A 318 -23.16 -9.89 1.57
N ALA A 319 -22.37 -8.83 1.41
CA ALA A 319 -22.70 -7.49 1.93
C ALA A 319 -23.89 -6.82 1.21
N LEU A 320 -24.21 -7.20 -0.03
CA LEU A 320 -25.35 -6.66 -0.79
C LEU A 320 -26.65 -7.42 -0.52
N THR A 321 -26.58 -8.74 -0.29
CA THR A 321 -27.77 -9.61 -0.23
C THR A 321 -28.21 -10.00 1.18
N SER A 322 -27.37 -9.81 2.21
CA SER A 322 -27.71 -10.23 3.57
C SER A 322 -28.71 -9.28 4.23
N GLU A 323 -29.83 -9.82 4.73
CA GLU A 323 -30.97 -9.05 5.27
C GLU A 323 -30.62 -8.16 6.48
N ASN A 324 -29.55 -8.48 7.21
CA ASN A 324 -29.10 -7.73 8.39
C ASN A 324 -27.98 -6.72 8.09
N THR A 325 -27.73 -6.38 6.82
CA THR A 325 -26.62 -5.49 6.46
C THR A 325 -27.01 -4.02 6.61
N ASN A 326 -26.22 -3.25 7.35
CA ASN A 326 -26.41 -1.79 7.44
C ASN A 326 -26.19 -1.13 6.06
N LYS A 327 -27.05 -0.16 5.72
CA LYS A 327 -26.94 0.75 4.55
C LYS A 327 -25.54 1.28 4.29
N ALA A 328 -24.77 1.58 5.34
CA ALA A 328 -23.39 2.04 5.20
C ALA A 328 -22.43 0.97 4.63
N LYS A 329 -22.66 -0.31 4.96
CA LYS A 329 -21.90 -1.45 4.45
C LYS A 329 -22.32 -1.78 3.01
N ILE A 330 -23.61 -1.67 2.68
CA ILE A 330 -24.11 -1.75 1.29
C ILE A 330 -23.45 -0.68 0.42
N ARG A 331 -23.50 0.59 0.85
CA ARG A 331 -22.85 1.71 0.13
C ARG A 331 -21.34 1.52 0.00
N GLY A 332 -20.68 0.97 1.02
CA GLY A 332 -19.26 0.62 0.98
C GLY A 332 -18.94 -0.40 -0.11
N ALA A 333 -19.72 -1.49 -0.18
CA ALA A 333 -19.57 -2.53 -1.20
C ALA A 333 -19.82 -1.99 -2.62
N LEU A 334 -20.87 -1.20 -2.83
CA LEU A 334 -21.16 -0.56 -4.12
C LEU A 334 -20.02 0.37 -4.57
N ASN A 335 -19.46 1.18 -3.66
CA ASN A 335 -18.32 2.04 -3.98
C ASN A 335 -17.10 1.24 -4.44
N VAL A 336 -16.83 0.10 -3.80
CA VAL A 336 -15.75 -0.81 -4.23
C VAL A 336 -16.05 -1.33 -5.63
N ILE A 337 -17.28 -1.80 -5.89
CA ILE A 337 -17.71 -2.32 -7.19
C ILE A 337 -17.56 -1.28 -8.31
N SER A 338 -18.06 -0.06 -8.07
CA SER A 338 -18.02 1.06 -9.03
C SER A 338 -16.58 1.47 -9.35
N LYS A 339 -15.80 1.87 -8.33
CA LYS A 339 -14.45 2.43 -8.54
C LYS A 339 -13.46 1.43 -9.12
N SER A 340 -13.57 0.15 -8.74
CA SER A 340 -12.72 -0.92 -9.31
C SER A 340 -13.23 -1.46 -10.65
N LYS A 341 -14.37 -0.94 -11.14
CA LYS A 341 -15.01 -1.35 -12.39
C LYS A 341 -15.27 -2.86 -12.44
N LEU A 342 -15.60 -3.48 -11.31
CA LEU A 342 -15.82 -4.94 -11.20
C LEU A 342 -16.99 -5.41 -12.07
N ALA A 343 -18.02 -4.57 -12.22
CA ALA A 343 -19.18 -4.88 -13.04
C ALA A 343 -18.89 -4.99 -14.54
N VAL A 344 -17.77 -4.42 -15.02
CA VAL A 344 -17.43 -4.38 -16.46
C VAL A 344 -16.12 -5.08 -16.79
N SER A 345 -15.11 -5.00 -15.93
CA SER A 345 -13.73 -5.45 -16.19
C SER A 345 -13.41 -6.88 -15.70
N SER A 346 -14.31 -7.50 -14.95
CA SER A 346 -14.13 -8.86 -14.42
C SER A 346 -14.40 -9.96 -15.46
N SER A 347 -14.05 -11.19 -15.12
CA SER A 347 -14.40 -12.38 -15.89
C SER A 347 -15.92 -12.53 -16.09
N THR A 348 -16.33 -13.17 -17.18
CA THR A 348 -17.77 -13.37 -17.48
C THR A 348 -18.55 -14.04 -16.34
N PRO A 349 -18.04 -15.11 -15.68
CA PRO A 349 -18.71 -15.70 -14.53
C PRO A 349 -18.85 -14.74 -13.35
N ALA A 350 -17.79 -13.98 -13.03
CA ALA A 350 -17.80 -12.98 -11.96
C ALA A 350 -18.84 -11.89 -12.22
N ARG A 351 -18.91 -11.35 -13.45
CA ARG A 351 -19.92 -10.34 -13.83
C ARG A 351 -21.34 -10.87 -13.68
N ILE A 352 -21.61 -12.08 -14.18
CA ILE A 352 -22.95 -12.70 -14.07
C ILE A 352 -23.38 -12.84 -12.61
N LYS A 353 -22.45 -13.30 -11.75
CA LYS A 353 -22.71 -13.46 -10.32
C LYS A 353 -23.04 -12.12 -9.67
N LEU A 354 -22.21 -11.10 -9.94
CA LEU A 354 -22.38 -9.75 -9.42
C LEU A 354 -23.68 -9.08 -9.89
N TRP A 355 -23.98 -9.20 -11.18
CA TRP A 355 -25.16 -8.64 -11.82
C TRP A 355 -26.46 -9.18 -11.21
N ARG A 356 -26.54 -10.49 -10.97
CA ARG A 356 -27.69 -11.08 -10.24
C ARG A 356 -27.85 -10.49 -8.85
N SER A 357 -26.74 -10.38 -8.11
CA SER A 357 -26.79 -9.83 -6.75
C SER A 357 -27.18 -8.35 -6.71
N LEU A 358 -26.87 -7.57 -7.76
CA LEU A 358 -27.32 -6.18 -7.88
C LEU A 358 -28.84 -6.09 -8.11
N LEU A 359 -29.41 -6.97 -8.96
CA LEU A 359 -30.85 -7.07 -9.20
C LEU A 359 -31.64 -7.50 -7.94
N GLU A 360 -31.01 -8.32 -7.08
CA GLU A 360 -31.65 -8.87 -5.88
C GLU A 360 -31.60 -7.91 -4.66
N MET A 361 -31.07 -6.70 -4.83
CA MET A 361 -30.92 -5.73 -3.74
C MET A 361 -32.26 -5.12 -3.28
N LYS A 362 -32.51 -5.11 -1.97
CA LYS A 362 -33.79 -4.62 -1.38
C LYS A 362 -33.80 -3.14 -0.96
N ASP A 363 -32.66 -2.44 -0.92
CA ASP A 363 -32.48 -1.09 -0.33
C ASP A 363 -32.02 0.00 -1.33
N VAL A 364 -32.35 -0.13 -2.62
CA VAL A 364 -31.86 0.77 -3.68
C VAL A 364 -32.40 2.20 -3.57
N ASP A 365 -33.56 2.39 -2.91
CA ASP A 365 -34.26 3.68 -2.82
C ASP A 365 -33.57 4.76 -1.95
N VAL A 366 -32.50 4.40 -1.24
CA VAL A 366 -31.74 5.35 -0.41
C VAL A 366 -30.91 6.26 -1.34
N PRO A 367 -31.05 7.61 -1.31
CA PRO A 367 -30.41 8.50 -2.29
C PRO A 367 -28.90 8.29 -2.46
N SER A 368 -28.19 8.08 -1.35
CA SER A 368 -26.72 7.87 -1.36
C SER A 368 -26.27 6.48 -1.85
N ILE A 369 -27.19 5.52 -1.92
CA ILE A 369 -26.99 4.18 -2.51
C ILE A 369 -27.38 4.24 -3.99
N LEU A 370 -28.52 4.86 -4.31
CA LEU A 370 -29.01 5.06 -5.66
C LEU A 370 -27.97 5.76 -6.55
N GLU A 371 -27.33 6.82 -6.06
CA GLU A 371 -26.28 7.54 -6.79
C GLU A 371 -25.14 6.61 -7.27
N VAL A 372 -24.67 5.72 -6.40
CA VAL A 372 -23.58 4.78 -6.73
C VAL A 372 -24.11 3.64 -7.62
N TYR A 373 -25.36 3.21 -7.41
CA TYR A 373 -26.01 2.20 -8.23
C TYR A 373 -26.20 2.68 -9.69
N GLU A 374 -26.66 3.92 -9.87
CA GLU A 374 -26.79 4.57 -11.18
C GLU A 374 -25.43 4.72 -11.89
N GLU A 375 -24.36 5.03 -11.13
CA GLU A 375 -23.00 5.07 -11.68
C GLU A 375 -22.58 3.69 -12.22
N ILE A 376 -22.80 2.62 -11.45
CA ILE A 376 -22.53 1.24 -11.90
C ILE A 376 -23.36 0.91 -13.13
N GLY A 377 -24.65 1.27 -13.13
CA GLY A 377 -25.54 1.08 -14.27
C GLY A 377 -25.05 1.77 -15.53
N THR A 378 -24.59 3.03 -15.40
CA THR A 378 -23.98 3.80 -16.48
C THR A 378 -22.71 3.12 -17.00
N GLN A 379 -21.85 2.61 -16.13
CA GLN A 379 -20.65 1.87 -16.54
C GLN A 379 -21.00 0.59 -17.31
N ILE A 380 -21.98 -0.18 -16.82
CA ILE A 380 -22.48 -1.39 -17.51
C ILE A 380 -23.03 -1.02 -18.88
N GLY A 381 -23.82 0.05 -18.98
CA GLY A 381 -24.37 0.53 -20.24
C GLY A 381 -23.30 0.99 -21.23
N GLN A 382 -22.25 1.67 -20.75
CA GLN A 382 -21.12 2.10 -21.58
C GLN A 382 -20.17 0.95 -21.98
N MET A 383 -20.41 -0.26 -21.48
CA MET A 383 -19.61 -1.42 -21.84
C MET A 383 -19.77 -1.72 -23.33
N GLN A 384 -18.76 -1.36 -24.12
CA GLN A 384 -18.68 -1.78 -25.51
C GLN A 384 -18.78 -3.31 -25.59
N LYS A 385 -19.54 -3.82 -26.57
CA LYS A 385 -19.56 -5.26 -26.89
C LYS A 385 -18.12 -5.75 -26.89
N PRO A 386 -17.81 -6.86 -26.17
CA PRO A 386 -16.43 -7.29 -26.03
C PRO A 386 -15.83 -7.40 -27.43
N ALA A 387 -14.77 -6.61 -27.68
CA ALA A 387 -14.01 -6.71 -28.92
C ALA A 387 -13.80 -8.20 -29.17
N LEU A 388 -14.20 -8.68 -30.35
CA LEU A 388 -13.96 -10.05 -30.80
C LEU A 388 -12.47 -10.29 -30.65
N LYS A 389 -12.05 -10.80 -29.49
CA LYS A 389 -10.65 -11.06 -29.22
C LYS A 389 -10.22 -11.99 -30.34
N HIS A 390 -9.25 -11.56 -31.15
CA HIS A 390 -8.70 -12.29 -32.30
C HIS A 390 -7.92 -13.55 -31.84
N HIS A 391 -8.50 -14.35 -30.95
CA HIS A 391 -7.99 -15.61 -30.42
C HIS A 391 -7.83 -16.70 -31.50
N LYS A 392 -8.25 -16.42 -32.73
CA LYS A 392 -8.09 -17.26 -33.92
C LYS A 392 -7.32 -16.55 -35.04
N CYS A 393 -6.47 -15.57 -34.71
CA CYS A 393 -5.54 -15.08 -35.71
C CYS A 393 -4.50 -16.16 -35.98
N LYS A 394 -4.70 -16.91 -37.07
CA LYS A 394 -3.80 -17.98 -37.52
C LYS A 394 -2.37 -17.44 -37.69
N THR A 395 -2.25 -16.27 -38.30
CA THR A 395 -0.98 -15.54 -38.48
C THR A 395 -0.28 -15.23 -37.16
N LEU A 396 -1.00 -14.74 -36.15
CA LEU A 396 -0.44 -14.46 -34.82
C LEU A 396 -0.01 -15.75 -34.13
N THR A 397 -0.80 -16.82 -34.26
CA THR A 397 -0.51 -18.13 -33.66
C THR A 397 0.78 -18.71 -34.26
N GLU A 398 0.90 -18.70 -35.59
CA GLU A 398 2.11 -19.15 -36.30
C GLU A 398 3.33 -18.28 -35.96
N PHE A 399 3.16 -16.97 -35.83
CA PHE A 399 4.22 -16.06 -35.38
C PHE A 399 4.68 -16.39 -33.97
N CYS A 400 3.75 -16.57 -33.02
CA CYS A 400 4.04 -16.94 -31.65
C CYS A 400 4.75 -18.30 -31.57
N GLU A 401 4.34 -19.30 -32.35
CA GLU A 401 5.00 -20.62 -32.42
C GLU A 401 6.44 -20.52 -32.95
N LYS A 402 6.65 -19.71 -34.00
CA LYS A 402 8.00 -19.41 -34.53
C LYS A 402 8.87 -18.66 -33.52
N MET A 403 8.31 -17.72 -32.75
CA MET A 403 9.04 -17.04 -31.68
C MET A 403 9.36 -18.00 -30.51
N PHE A 404 8.40 -18.84 -30.14
CA PHE A 404 8.54 -19.78 -29.04
C PHE A 404 9.63 -20.83 -29.29
N THR A 405 9.77 -21.29 -30.54
CA THR A 405 10.86 -22.20 -30.93
C THR A 405 12.24 -21.56 -30.79
N LYS A 406 12.39 -20.25 -31.05
CA LYS A 406 13.64 -19.49 -30.94
C LYS A 406 14.06 -19.12 -29.51
N LEU A 407 13.14 -19.11 -28.54
CA LEU A 407 13.46 -18.80 -27.14
C LEU A 407 14.42 -19.83 -26.52
N GLN A 408 15.46 -19.34 -25.84
CA GLN A 408 16.46 -20.17 -25.16
C GLN A 408 15.83 -21.03 -24.06
N LYS A 409 16.30 -22.27 -23.91
CA LYS A 409 15.82 -23.25 -22.93
C LYS A 409 16.54 -23.10 -21.58
N ALA A 410 16.43 -21.94 -20.94
CA ALA A 410 17.07 -21.71 -19.65
C ALA A 410 16.09 -21.87 -18.48
N GLY A 411 16.54 -22.51 -17.39
CA GLY A 411 15.81 -22.59 -16.11
C GLY A 411 14.44 -23.27 -16.19
N GLU A 412 13.47 -22.72 -15.45
CA GLU A 412 12.12 -23.28 -15.32
C GLU A 412 11.30 -23.26 -16.62
N TRP A 413 11.66 -22.40 -17.58
CA TRP A 413 10.99 -22.29 -18.89
C TRP A 413 11.10 -23.56 -19.74
N SER A 414 12.09 -24.40 -19.48
CA SER A 414 12.27 -25.69 -20.14
C SER A 414 11.06 -26.63 -19.95
N LYS A 415 10.39 -26.58 -18.79
CA LYS A 415 9.25 -27.44 -18.44
C LYS A 415 8.00 -27.10 -19.26
N PHE A 416 7.79 -25.82 -19.55
CA PHE A 416 6.62 -25.30 -20.26
C PHE A 416 6.73 -25.40 -21.79
N LYS A 417 7.93 -25.70 -22.31
CA LYS A 417 8.18 -25.88 -23.75
C LYS A 417 8.00 -27.32 -24.25
N SER A 418 7.62 -28.25 -23.37
CA SER A 418 7.33 -29.63 -23.76
C SER A 418 6.06 -29.71 -24.61
N GLN A 419 6.07 -30.58 -25.63
CA GLN A 419 4.93 -30.80 -26.52
C GLN A 419 3.66 -31.18 -25.74
N ASN A 420 3.82 -32.03 -24.72
CA ASN A 420 2.74 -32.43 -23.82
C ASN A 420 2.11 -31.24 -23.08
N SER A 421 2.92 -30.28 -22.59
CA SER A 421 2.42 -29.07 -21.92
C SER A 421 1.64 -28.16 -22.86
N ILE A 422 2.09 -28.03 -24.11
CA ILE A 422 1.43 -27.23 -25.15
C ILE A 422 0.07 -27.84 -25.50
N GLU A 423 0.02 -29.16 -25.71
CA GLU A 423 -1.21 -29.87 -26.04
C GLU A 423 -2.22 -29.86 -24.89
N LEU A 424 -1.76 -30.05 -23.65
CA LEU A 424 -2.59 -29.91 -22.46
C LEU A 424 -3.21 -28.51 -22.36
N THR A 425 -2.39 -27.47 -22.57
CA THR A 425 -2.84 -26.07 -22.56
C THR A 425 -3.90 -25.81 -23.63
N ARG A 426 -3.73 -26.35 -24.85
CA ARG A 426 -4.70 -26.23 -25.95
C ARG A 426 -6.04 -26.89 -25.60
N LYS A 427 -6.02 -28.12 -25.07
CA LYS A 427 -7.24 -28.85 -24.66
C LYS A 427 -8.03 -28.09 -23.58
N MET A 428 -7.33 -27.54 -22.58
CA MET A 428 -7.98 -26.78 -21.51
C MET A 428 -8.55 -25.44 -22.00
N GLN A 429 -7.85 -24.73 -22.90
CA GLN A 429 -8.40 -23.52 -23.53
C GLN A 429 -9.69 -23.81 -24.31
N GLU A 430 -9.74 -24.93 -25.01
CA GLU A 430 -10.93 -25.34 -25.76
C GLU A 430 -12.10 -25.69 -24.85
N GLN A 431 -11.84 -26.42 -23.76
CA GLN A 431 -12.86 -26.71 -22.75
C GLN A 431 -13.39 -25.44 -22.09
N LYS A 432 -12.51 -24.49 -21.76
CA LYS A 432 -12.91 -23.20 -21.19
C LYS A 432 -13.78 -22.37 -22.14
N ARG A 433 -13.51 -22.43 -23.44
CA ARG A 433 -14.36 -21.77 -24.46
C ARG A 433 -15.77 -22.35 -24.48
N LYS A 434 -15.91 -23.68 -24.39
CA LYS A 434 -17.22 -24.33 -24.31
C LYS A 434 -18.01 -23.85 -23.08
N ASN A 435 -17.34 -23.74 -21.93
CA ASN A 435 -17.96 -23.22 -20.71
C ASN A 435 -18.33 -21.74 -20.83
N ASN A 436 -17.46 -20.90 -21.39
CA ASN A 436 -17.72 -19.47 -21.59
C ASN A 436 -18.89 -19.21 -22.56
N LYS A 437 -19.09 -20.03 -23.61
CA LYS A 437 -20.24 -19.87 -24.51
C LYS A 437 -21.58 -19.99 -23.78
N LYS A 438 -21.71 -20.96 -22.87
CA LYS A 438 -22.91 -21.12 -22.02
C LYS A 438 -23.10 -19.93 -21.08
N ALA A 439 -22.01 -19.44 -20.48
CA ALA A 439 -22.05 -18.27 -19.61
C ALA A 439 -22.43 -16.99 -20.35
N ILE A 440 -21.94 -16.77 -21.58
CA ILE A 440 -22.26 -15.58 -22.38
C ILE A 440 -23.76 -15.48 -22.68
N LEU A 441 -24.42 -16.61 -23.01
CA LEU A 441 -25.86 -16.61 -23.29
C LEU A 441 -26.66 -16.16 -22.07
N LEU A 442 -26.31 -16.70 -20.90
CA LEU A 442 -26.91 -16.34 -19.62
C LEU A 442 -26.62 -14.88 -19.22
N GLY A 443 -25.40 -14.41 -19.47
CA GLY A 443 -24.99 -13.04 -19.21
C GLY A 443 -25.72 -12.02 -20.07
N ASN A 444 -26.06 -12.36 -21.32
CA ASN A 444 -26.84 -11.46 -22.18
C ASN A 444 -28.27 -11.29 -21.67
N THR A 445 -28.90 -12.35 -21.16
CA THR A 445 -30.24 -12.27 -20.55
C THR A 445 -30.24 -11.34 -19.34
N ILE A 446 -29.29 -11.55 -18.41
CA ILE A 446 -29.17 -10.75 -17.18
C ILE A 446 -28.77 -9.30 -17.49
N PHE A 447 -27.95 -9.08 -18.52
CA PHE A 447 -27.59 -7.73 -18.97
C PHE A 447 -28.84 -6.95 -19.43
N CYS A 448 -29.73 -7.58 -20.21
CA CYS A 448 -30.97 -6.95 -20.61
C CYS A 448 -31.87 -6.63 -19.40
N GLU A 449 -32.00 -7.57 -18.45
CA GLU A 449 -32.79 -7.36 -17.23
C GLU A 449 -32.29 -6.17 -16.39
N ILE A 450 -30.97 -6.05 -16.21
CA ILE A 450 -30.36 -4.92 -15.48
C ILE A 450 -30.60 -3.59 -16.19
N ILE A 451 -30.41 -3.55 -17.51
CA ILE A 451 -30.63 -2.32 -18.28
C ILE A 451 -32.11 -1.92 -18.23
N ASP A 452 -33.04 -2.87 -18.32
CA ASP A 452 -34.47 -2.61 -18.22
C ASP A 452 -34.86 -2.07 -16.83
N GLU A 453 -34.27 -2.60 -15.76
CA GLU A 453 -34.49 -2.14 -14.38
C GLU A 453 -33.92 -0.71 -14.16
N ILE A 454 -32.71 -0.43 -14.63
CA ILE A 454 -32.09 0.90 -14.58
C ILE A 454 -32.93 1.91 -15.37
N VAL A 455 -33.39 1.53 -16.57
CA VAL A 455 -34.28 2.36 -17.40
C VAL A 455 -35.60 2.61 -16.69
N TRP A 456 -36.16 1.60 -16.01
CA TRP A 456 -37.40 1.73 -15.25
C TRP A 456 -37.24 2.71 -14.07
N MET A 457 -36.14 2.62 -13.31
CA MET A 457 -35.83 3.57 -12.23
C MET A 457 -35.62 5.01 -12.74
N HIS A 458 -35.01 5.18 -13.92
CA HIS A 458 -34.83 6.50 -14.53
C HIS A 458 -36.09 7.09 -15.18
N LYS A 459 -37.21 6.36 -15.33
CA LYS A 459 -38.45 6.95 -15.88
C LYS A 459 -39.06 8.07 -15.02
N GLY A 460 -38.51 8.35 -13.83
CA GLY A 460 -38.77 9.57 -13.05
C GLY A 460 -37.88 10.78 -13.35
N ARG A 461 -36.75 10.63 -14.07
CA ARG A 461 -35.84 11.71 -14.50
C ARG A 461 -35.28 11.39 -15.89
N ARG A 462 -35.69 12.16 -16.92
CA ARG A 462 -35.30 11.98 -18.33
C ARG A 462 -33.79 11.75 -18.50
N ILE A 463 -33.41 10.55 -18.95
CA ILE A 463 -32.13 10.30 -19.63
C ILE A 463 -32.46 9.79 -21.03
N ASP A 464 -31.92 10.45 -22.05
CA ASP A 464 -32.07 10.08 -23.45
C ASP A 464 -31.18 8.86 -23.76
N LEU A 465 -31.78 7.68 -23.85
CA LEU A 465 -31.09 6.40 -24.16
C LEU A 465 -31.32 5.96 -25.61
N ALA A 466 -31.18 6.90 -26.56
CA ALA A 466 -31.20 6.58 -27.99
C ALA A 466 -30.02 5.70 -28.46
N TYR A 467 -29.07 5.38 -27.59
CA TYR A 467 -27.85 4.62 -27.91
C TYR A 467 -27.92 3.10 -27.65
N PHE A 468 -29.04 2.60 -27.10
CA PHE A 468 -29.12 1.23 -26.55
C PHE A 468 -29.98 0.22 -27.33
N ARG A 469 -30.49 0.59 -28.51
CA ARG A 469 -31.14 -0.36 -29.43
C ARG A 469 -30.21 -0.82 -30.54
#